data_AF-A0A6F8ZFP8-F1
#
_entry.id   AF-A0A6F8ZFP8-F1
#
_cell.length_a   1.000
_cell.length_b   1.000
_cell.length_c   1.000
_cell.angle_alpha   90.00
_cell.angle_beta   90.00
_cell.angle_gamma   90.00
#
_symmetry.space_group_name_H-M   'P 1'
#
loop_
_entity.id
_entity.type
_entity.pdbx_description
1 polymer ?
#
loop_
_entity_poly.entity_id
_entity_poly.type
_entity_poly.pdbx_seq_one_letter_code
_entity_poly.pdbx_strand_id
1 'polypeptide(L)'
;MAIQVLGTEGNGAGWTVRLAVEEGVYRWPDYRVRLRDVPAPPPGWDDAAVRQALAAFALDQVRRHLWEGALPPYGMEVAADGVFTG
;
A
#
# COMPACT_ATOMS: atom_id res chain seq x y z
N MET A 1 15.35 -3.52 -7.23
CA MET A 1 13.99 -3.24 -6.75
C MET A 1 12.98 -3.13 -7.86
N ALA A 2 12.10 -4.12 -7.98
CA ALA A 2 10.85 -4.00 -8.72
C ALA A 2 9.70 -4.17 -7.73
N ILE A 3 8.77 -3.23 -7.71
CA ILE A 3 7.54 -3.35 -6.91
C ILE A 3 6.36 -3.09 -7.84
N GLN A 4 5.43 -4.02 -7.91
CA GLN A 4 4.25 -3.93 -8.76
C GLN A 4 2.98 -4.00 -7.91
N VAL A 5 2.01 -3.15 -8.21
CA VAL A 5 0.69 -3.21 -7.56
C VAL A 5 -0.15 -4.28 -8.26
N LEU A 6 -0.55 -5.30 -7.50
CA LEU A 6 -1.41 -6.39 -7.98
C LEU A 6 -2.89 -6.04 -7.87
N GLY A 7 -3.25 -5.27 -6.84
CA GLY A 7 -4.61 -4.81 -6.65
C GLY A 7 -4.83 -4.11 -5.31
N THR A 8 -5.94 -3.40 -5.23
CA THR A 8 -6.40 -2.70 -4.02
C THR A 8 -7.80 -3.19 -3.70
N GLU A 9 -7.97 -3.81 -2.54
CA GLU A 9 -9.23 -4.37 -2.05
C GLU A 9 -9.71 -3.57 -0.84
N GLY A 10 -10.91 -3.00 -0.93
CA GLY A 10 -11.61 -2.40 0.20
C GLY A 10 -12.60 -3.38 0.77
N ASN A 11 -12.51 -3.68 2.06
CA ASN A 11 -13.62 -4.27 2.81
C ASN A 11 -14.12 -3.23 3.81
N GLY A 12 -15.37 -3.31 4.28
CA GLY A 12 -15.95 -2.29 5.18
C GLY A 12 -15.18 -2.06 6.50
N ALA A 13 -14.10 -2.80 6.75
CA ALA A 13 -13.20 -2.68 7.90
C ALA A 13 -11.81 -2.08 7.55
N GLY A 14 -11.53 -1.75 6.29
CA GLY A 14 -10.28 -1.13 5.86
C GLY A 14 -9.87 -1.48 4.43
N TRP A 15 -8.67 -1.03 4.05
CA TRP A 15 -8.12 -1.26 2.71
C TRP A 15 -6.91 -2.17 2.78
N THR A 16 -6.79 -3.06 1.81
CA THR A 16 -5.61 -3.91 1.62
C THR A 16 -5.07 -3.74 0.22
N VAL A 17 -3.80 -3.36 0.12
CA VAL A 17 -3.06 -3.27 -1.14
C VAL A 17 -2.17 -4.50 -1.26
N ARG A 18 -2.26 -5.20 -2.38
CA ARG A 18 -1.42 -6.36 -2.72
C ARG A 18 -0.35 -5.91 -3.68
N LEU A 19 0.90 -6.24 -3.36
CA LEU A 19 2.08 -5.83 -4.10
C LEU A 19 2.94 -7.07 -4.41
N ALA A 20 3.55 -7.14 -5.59
CA ALA A 20 4.67 -8.03 -5.84
C ALA A 20 5.96 -7.23 -5.60
N VAL A 21 6.80 -7.69 -4.67
CA VAL A 21 8.08 -7.05 -4.30
C VAL A 21 9.22 -7.99 -4.67
N GLU A 22 10.15 -7.50 -5.49
CA GLU A 22 11.38 -8.19 -5.88
C GLU A 22 12.60 -7.34 -5.56
N GLU A 23 13.41 -7.81 -4.61
CA GLU A 23 14.65 -7.16 -4.17
C GLU A 23 15.79 -8.17 -4.06
N GLY A 24 16.64 -8.25 -5.09
CA GLY A 24 17.74 -9.21 -5.15
C GLY A 24 17.23 -10.66 -5.13
N VAL A 25 17.58 -11.40 -4.07
CA VAL A 25 17.10 -12.78 -3.83
C VAL A 25 15.74 -12.83 -3.13
N TYR A 26 15.30 -11.72 -2.55
CA TYR A 26 14.01 -11.66 -1.86
C TYR A 26 12.89 -11.44 -2.88
N ARG A 27 11.92 -12.35 -2.86
CA ARG A 27 10.74 -12.30 -3.72
C ARG A 27 9.50 -12.52 -2.88
N TRP A 28 8.66 -11.49 -2.78
CA TRP A 28 7.33 -11.57 -2.21
C TRP A 28 6.32 -11.39 -3.33
N PRO A 29 5.80 -12.48 -3.92
CA PRO A 29 4.87 -12.41 -5.04
C PRO A 29 3.47 -11.92 -4.64
N ASP A 30 3.14 -11.92 -3.35
CA ASP A 30 1.89 -11.38 -2.79
C ASP A 30 2.18 -10.78 -1.40
N TYR A 31 2.74 -9.58 -1.41
CA TYR A 31 2.98 -8.77 -0.23
C TYR A 31 1.75 -7.94 0.10
N ARG A 32 1.23 -8.07 1.33
CA ARG A 32 -0.02 -7.43 1.74
C ARG A 32 0.27 -6.23 2.62
N VAL A 33 -0.26 -5.07 2.22
CA VAL A 33 -0.22 -3.83 2.96
C VAL A 33 -1.62 -3.50 3.43
N ARG A 34 -1.87 -3.62 4.74
CA ARG A 34 -3.13 -3.23 5.34
C ARG A 34 -3.09 -1.76 5.73
N LEU A 35 -4.00 -0.99 5.18
CA LEU A 35 -4.17 0.43 5.46
C LEU A 35 -5.31 0.59 6.48
N ARG A 36 -4.97 1.13 7.66
CA ARG A 36 -5.92 1.48 8.72
C ARG A 36 -6.17 2.98 8.75
N ASP A 37 -7.27 3.38 9.36
CA ASP A 37 -7.59 4.80 9.59
C ASP A 37 -7.61 5.63 8.30
N VAL A 38 -7.99 5.00 7.18
CA VAL A 38 -8.11 5.66 5.88
C VAL A 38 -9.21 6.73 5.98
N PRO A 39 -8.89 8.02 5.80
CA PRO A 39 -9.86 9.09 5.86
C PRO A 39 -10.89 8.98 4.74
N ALA A 40 -11.96 9.76 4.83
CA ALA A 40 -12.89 9.88 3.71
C ALA A 40 -12.17 10.46 2.48
N PRO A 41 -12.41 9.91 1.27
CA PRO A 41 -11.79 10.44 0.06
C PRO A 41 -12.25 11.88 -0.21
N PRO A 42 -11.41 12.72 -0.85
CA PRO A 42 -11.77 14.09 -1.16
C PRO A 42 -13.02 14.17 -2.05
N PRO A 43 -13.82 15.24 -1.92
CA PRO A 43 -15.00 15.42 -2.76
C PRO A 43 -14.60 15.53 -4.25
N GLY A 44 -15.27 14.74 -5.10
CA GLY A 44 -15.02 14.70 -6.54
C GLY A 44 -14.05 13.61 -7.00
N TRP A 45 -13.48 12.83 -6.07
CA TRP A 45 -12.68 11.65 -6.43
C TRP A 45 -13.56 10.46 -6.78
N ASP A 46 -13.21 9.77 -7.86
CA ASP A 46 -13.82 8.49 -8.23
C ASP A 46 -13.09 7.33 -7.54
N ASP A 47 -13.71 6.14 -7.58
CA ASP A 47 -13.15 4.93 -6.96
C ASP A 47 -11.76 4.58 -7.52
N ALA A 48 -11.51 4.89 -8.80
CA ALA A 48 -10.22 4.68 -9.45
C ALA A 48 -9.12 5.58 -8.85
N ALA A 49 -9.38 6.88 -8.71
CA ALA A 49 -8.46 7.82 -8.09
C ALA A 49 -8.16 7.44 -6.64
N VAL A 50 -9.19 7.04 -5.89
CA VAL A 50 -9.04 6.55 -4.51
C VAL A 50 -8.11 5.34 -4.44
N ARG A 51 -8.37 4.32 -5.27
CA ARG A 51 -7.51 3.11 -5.31
C ARG A 51 -6.09 3.42 -5.74
N GLN A 52 -5.91 4.36 -6.67
CA GLN A 52 -4.58 4.77 -7.14
C GLN A 52 -3.79 5.48 -6.03
N ALA A 53 -4.42 6.37 -5.26
CA ALA A 53 -3.74 7.02 -4.14
C ALA A 53 -3.40 6.03 -3.01
N LEU A 54 -4.31 5.11 -2.69
CA LEU A 54 -4.05 4.04 -1.71
C LEU A 54 -2.88 3.14 -2.16
N ALA A 55 -2.86 2.77 -3.43
CA ALA A 55 -1.77 1.99 -4.02
C ALA A 55 -0.44 2.75 -3.99
N ALA A 56 -0.44 4.03 -4.34
CA ALA A 56 0.75 4.88 -4.31
C ALA A 56 1.29 5.04 -2.88
N PHE A 57 0.41 5.24 -1.91
CA PHE A 57 0.79 5.33 -0.50
C PHE A 57 1.39 4.02 0.01
N ALA A 58 0.74 2.89 -0.24
CA ALA A 58 1.27 1.58 0.15
C ALA A 58 2.64 1.30 -0.49
N LEU A 59 2.81 1.66 -1.77
CA LEU A 59 4.07 1.56 -2.48
C LEU A 59 5.19 2.39 -1.81
N ASP A 60 4.90 3.64 -1.45
CA ASP A 60 5.86 4.53 -0.80
C ASP A 60 6.30 3.98 0.57
N GLN A 61 5.35 3.48 1.36
CA GLN A 61 5.64 2.86 2.66
C GLN A 61 6.53 1.62 2.51
N VAL A 62 6.25 0.74 1.54
CA VAL A 62 7.10 -0.43 1.26
C VAL A 62 8.50 -0.01 0.80
N ARG A 63 8.61 0.98 -0.09
CA ARG A 63 9.90 1.50 -0.55
C ARG A 63 10.71 2.06 0.61
N ARG A 64 10.08 2.79 1.53
CA ARG A 64 10.73 3.32 2.73
C ARG A 64 11.27 2.19 3.62
N HIS A 65 10.46 1.18 3.92
CA HIS A 65 10.90 0.06 4.76
C HIS A 65 12.01 -0.76 4.11
N LEU A 66 11.96 -0.94 2.78
CA LEU A 66 13.05 -1.57 2.03
C LEU A 66 14.33 -0.75 2.09
N TRP A 67 14.23 0.58 1.97
CA TRP A 67 15.38 1.48 2.06
C TRP A 67 16.00 1.48 3.46
N GLU A 68 15.16 1.35 4.50
CA GLU A 68 15.59 1.18 5.90
C GLU A 68 16.08 -0.26 6.19
N GLY A 69 15.96 -1.20 5.24
CA GLY A 69 16.39 -2.60 5.39
C GLY A 69 15.50 -3.45 6.30
N ALA A 70 14.27 -2.99 6.59
CA ALA A 70 13.39 -3.54 7.61
C ALA A 70 12.00 -3.88 7.06
N LEU A 71 11.90 -4.44 5.86
CA LEU A 71 10.60 -4.88 5.32
C LEU A 71 10.08 -6.10 6.11
N PRO A 72 8.91 -6.02 6.78
CA PRO A 72 8.38 -7.14 7.55
C PRO A 72 8.06 -8.35 6.66
N PRO A 73 8.39 -9.60 7.04
CA PRO A 73 8.27 -10.75 6.16
C PRO A 73 6.83 -11.22 5.87
N TYR A 74 5.84 -10.82 6.70
CA TYR A 74 4.45 -11.29 6.61
C TYR A 74 3.45 -10.26 6.07
N GLY A 75 3.96 -9.15 5.51
CA GLY A 75 3.14 -7.98 5.18
C GLY A 75 3.27 -6.89 6.23
N MET A 76 2.68 -5.74 5.94
CA MET A 76 2.76 -4.55 6.79
C MET A 76 1.38 -3.99 7.08
N GLU A 77 1.26 -3.32 8.23
CA GLU A 77 0.07 -2.59 8.61
C GLU A 77 0.47 -1.14 8.88
N VAL A 78 -0.20 -0.20 8.21
CA VAL A 78 0.16 1.22 8.25
C VAL A 78 -1.08 2.06 8.50
N ALA A 79 -0.95 3.06 9.37
CA ALA A 79 -1.94 4.12 9.47
C ALA A 79 -1.88 4.98 8.20
N ALA A 80 -3.02 5.16 7.55
CA ALA A 80 -3.17 5.87 6.29
C ALA A 80 -3.96 7.18 6.47
N ASP A 81 -3.85 7.80 7.64
CA ASP A 81 -4.48 9.08 7.99
C ASP A 81 -4.08 10.22 7.03
N GLY A 82 -2.90 10.11 6.42
CA GLY A 82 -2.37 11.07 5.44
C GLY A 82 -2.54 10.70 3.97
N VAL A 83 -3.23 9.61 3.60
CA VAL A 83 -3.22 9.10 2.22
C VAL A 83 -3.76 10.06 1.16
N PHE A 84 -4.67 10.97 1.54
CA PHE A 84 -5.24 11.98 0.64
C PHE A 84 -4.71 13.40 0.91
N THR A 85 -3.63 13.55 1.68
CA THR A 85 -3.05 14.87 2.02
C THR A 85 -1.97 15.35 1.05
N GLY A 86 -1.90 14.75 -0.15
CA GLY A 86 -0.97 15.13 -1.23
C GLY A 86 -1.49 16.25 -2.10
#